data_AF-A0A924YVZ2-F1
#
_entry.id   AF-A0A924YVZ2-F1
#
_cell.length_a   1.000
_cell.length_b   1.000
_cell.length_c   1.000
_cell.angle_alpha   90.00
_cell.angle_beta   90.00
_cell.angle_gamma   90.00
#
_symmetry.space_group_name_H-M   'P 1'
#
loop_
_entity.id
_entity.type
_entity.pdbx_description
1 polymer ?
#
loop_
_entity_poly.entity_id
_entity_poly.type
_entity_poly.pdbx_seq_one_letter_code
_entity_poly.pdbx_strand_id
1 'polypeptide(L)'
;MADGVHLNDLGQFAMAYAILKGLNAPAEVSSATLDAAEGKVLAATGCSVTDVTRADDRLEFTRLDEGLPFNYGIFFGLHFRFVPALTELSQYLLTVKHLPEGHYDLTVDGRAVGTFTAKHFADGLNIASHTANGWEPGGPWNTQANVLLQLTNARHELATAGLLANLHSKQGDLADQLSRQSVATNEQLESLQRSIARPRPYRFVIEPAAKK
;
A
#
# COMPACT_ATOMS: atom_id res chain seq x y z
N MET A 1 11.72 -4.03 27.77
CA MET A 1 11.02 -4.96 28.68
C MET A 1 9.56 -4.54 28.66
N ALA A 2 8.61 -5.47 28.48
CA ALA A 2 7.20 -5.12 28.54
C ALA A 2 6.84 -4.76 29.98
N ASP A 3 6.44 -3.52 30.24
CA ASP A 3 6.10 -3.03 31.58
C ASP A 3 4.58 -2.97 31.81
N GLY A 4 3.80 -3.38 30.81
CA GLY A 4 2.33 -3.35 30.86
C GLY A 4 1.73 -1.96 30.67
N VAL A 5 2.53 -0.92 30.43
CA VAL A 5 2.08 0.46 30.29
C VAL A 5 2.44 1.01 28.90
N HIS A 6 3.70 0.86 28.47
CA HIS A 6 4.15 1.39 27.19
C HIS A 6 3.82 0.43 26.04
N LEU A 7 3.17 0.98 25.01
CA LEU A 7 2.80 0.23 23.82
C LEU A 7 4.04 -0.15 23.01
N ASN A 8 4.10 -1.41 22.60
CA ASN A 8 5.01 -1.86 21.54
C ASN A 8 4.45 -1.47 20.15
N ASP A 9 5.16 -1.80 19.07
CA ASP A 9 4.77 -1.45 17.70
C ASP A 9 3.34 -1.90 17.35
N LEU A 10 2.95 -3.12 17.75
CA LEU A 10 1.60 -3.62 17.54
C LEU A 10 0.55 -2.79 18.31
N GLY A 11 0.85 -2.41 19.56
CA GLY A 11 0.00 -1.54 20.36
C GLY A 11 -0.12 -0.13 19.79
N GLN A 12 0.99 0.46 19.34
CA GLN A 12 1.00 1.76 18.67
C GLN A 12 0.19 1.72 17.37
N PHE A 13 0.32 0.63 16.61
CA PHE A 13 -0.47 0.40 15.40
C PHE A 13 -1.97 0.26 15.70
N ALA A 14 -2.33 -0.50 16.73
CA ALA A 14 -3.72 -0.63 17.18
C ALA A 14 -4.31 0.72 17.63
N MET A 15 -3.52 1.56 18.30
CA MET A 15 -3.91 2.91 18.68
C MET A 15 -4.12 3.80 17.46
N ALA A 16 -3.20 3.78 16.49
CA ALA A 16 -3.34 4.53 15.24
C ALA A 16 -4.61 4.11 14.46
N TYR A 17 -4.85 2.80 14.37
CA TYR A 17 -6.09 2.24 13.82
C TYR A 17 -7.33 2.79 14.52
N ALA A 18 -7.37 2.75 15.86
CA ALA A 18 -8.51 3.24 16.63
C ALA A 18 -8.76 4.74 16.44
N ILE A 19 -7.70 5.55 16.38
CA ILE A 19 -7.79 7.00 16.10
C ILE A 19 -8.40 7.23 14.71
N LEU A 20 -7.89 6.55 13.68
CA LEU A 20 -8.40 6.71 12.31
C LEU A 20 -9.87 6.30 12.18
N LYS A 21 -10.27 5.20 12.83
CA LYS A 21 -11.67 4.79 12.87
C LYS A 21 -12.54 5.80 13.62
N GLY A 22 -12.06 6.34 14.74
CA GLY A 22 -12.76 7.38 15.49
C GLY A 22 -12.89 8.71 14.74
N LEU A 23 -12.01 8.97 13.77
CA LEU A 23 -12.07 10.11 12.84
C LEU A 23 -12.88 9.80 11.56
N ASN A 24 -13.55 8.65 11.49
CA ASN A 24 -14.32 8.19 10.34
C ASN A 24 -13.47 8.11 9.04
N ALA A 25 -12.20 7.70 9.16
CA ALA A 25 -11.38 7.43 7.98
C ALA A 25 -12.08 6.36 7.11
N PRO A 26 -12.17 6.59 5.78
CA PRO A 26 -12.82 5.65 4.88
C PRO A 26 -12.05 4.33 4.83
N ALA A 27 -12.79 3.22 4.70
CA ALA A 27 -12.18 1.90 4.55
C ALA A 27 -11.59 1.68 3.16
N GLU A 28 -12.27 2.24 2.15
CA GLU A 28 -11.89 2.13 0.75
C GLU A 28 -10.86 3.19 0.38
N VAL A 29 -9.72 2.72 -0.15
CA VAL A 29 -8.69 3.55 -0.76
C VAL A 29 -9.04 3.77 -2.22
N SER A 30 -9.31 2.68 -2.95
CA SER A 30 -9.82 2.73 -4.32
C SER A 30 -10.41 1.38 -4.74
N SER A 31 -11.34 1.41 -5.69
CA SER A 31 -11.97 0.23 -6.27
C SER A 31 -12.15 0.38 -7.79
N ALA A 32 -11.90 -0.71 -8.51
CA ALA A 32 -12.19 -0.80 -9.94
C ALA A 32 -13.01 -2.06 -10.21
N THR A 33 -14.09 -1.92 -10.97
CA THR A 33 -14.92 -3.02 -11.45
C THR A 33 -14.94 -3.01 -12.96
N LEU A 34 -14.51 -4.11 -13.58
CA LEU A 34 -14.49 -4.30 -15.02
C LEU A 34 -15.39 -5.47 -15.44
N ASP A 35 -15.92 -5.39 -16.65
CA ASP A 35 -16.55 -6.48 -17.36
C ASP A 35 -15.56 -7.09 -18.35
N ALA A 36 -15.14 -8.33 -18.14
CA ALA A 36 -14.19 -9.00 -19.03
C ALA A 36 -14.81 -9.42 -20.36
N ALA A 37 -16.12 -9.70 -20.42
CA ALA A 37 -16.78 -10.12 -21.65
C ALA A 37 -16.95 -8.93 -22.61
N GLU A 38 -17.33 -7.77 -22.08
CA GLU A 38 -17.49 -6.54 -22.86
C GLU A 38 -16.19 -5.71 -23.00
N GLY A 39 -15.18 -5.97 -22.16
CA GLY A 39 -13.96 -5.18 -22.10
C GLY A 39 -14.22 -3.73 -21.65
N LYS A 40 -15.13 -3.56 -20.67
CA LYS A 40 -15.58 -2.23 -20.22
C LYS A 40 -15.35 -2.00 -18.73
N VAL A 41 -15.18 -0.75 -18.35
CA VAL A 41 -15.21 -0.31 -16.96
C VAL A 41 -16.67 -0.15 -16.54
N LEU A 42 -17.06 -0.83 -15.46
CA LEU A 42 -18.41 -0.74 -14.88
C LEU A 42 -18.47 0.28 -13.75
N ALA A 43 -17.42 0.35 -12.93
CA ALA A 43 -17.29 1.32 -11.85
C ALA A 43 -15.81 1.58 -11.53
N ALA A 44 -15.50 2.80 -11.11
CA ALA A 44 -14.19 3.17 -10.59
C ALA A 44 -14.39 4.23 -9.48
N THR A 45 -13.79 4.03 -8.31
CA THR A 45 -13.85 4.95 -7.16
C THR A 45 -12.44 5.10 -6.58
N GLY A 46 -12.00 6.34 -6.30
CA GLY A 46 -10.63 6.62 -5.87
C GLY A 46 -9.55 6.28 -6.91
N CYS A 47 -9.95 6.03 -8.16
CA CYS A 47 -9.07 5.73 -9.29
C CYS A 47 -9.75 5.99 -10.63
N SER A 48 -8.96 6.11 -11.69
CA SER A 48 -9.42 6.06 -13.08
C SER A 48 -8.85 4.83 -13.80
N VAL A 49 -9.61 4.31 -14.75
CA VAL A 49 -9.22 3.14 -15.57
C VAL A 49 -9.31 3.52 -17.04
N THR A 50 -8.23 3.30 -17.78
CA THR A 50 -8.08 3.62 -19.21
C THR A 50 -7.47 2.46 -19.97
N ASP A 51 -7.39 2.59 -21.30
CA ASP A 51 -6.67 1.66 -22.19
C ASP A 51 -7.08 0.20 -22.01
N VAL A 52 -8.38 -0.02 -21.78
CA VAL A 52 -8.96 -1.35 -21.61
C VAL A 52 -8.92 -2.08 -22.94
N THR A 53 -8.20 -3.18 -22.98
CA THR A 53 -8.09 -4.03 -24.17
C THR A 53 -8.40 -5.47 -23.79
N ARG A 54 -9.29 -6.08 -24.55
CA ARG A 54 -9.63 -7.50 -24.43
C ARG A 54 -9.13 -8.23 -25.68
N ALA A 55 -8.38 -9.31 -25.48
CA ALA A 55 -7.98 -10.24 -26.53
C ALA A 55 -8.10 -11.66 -25.99
N ASP A 56 -8.92 -12.50 -26.62
CA ASP A 56 -9.22 -13.86 -26.14
C ASP A 56 -9.70 -13.85 -24.67
N ASP A 57 -8.99 -14.58 -23.79
CA ASP A 57 -9.21 -14.64 -22.34
C ASP A 57 -8.26 -13.70 -21.56
N ARG A 58 -7.62 -12.77 -22.24
CA ARG A 58 -6.70 -11.79 -21.68
C ARG A 58 -7.35 -10.40 -21.61
N LEU A 59 -7.31 -9.80 -20.43
CA LEU A 59 -7.79 -8.46 -20.14
C LEU A 59 -6.62 -7.60 -19.69
N GLU A 60 -6.42 -6.48 -20.35
CA GLU A 60 -5.45 -5.49 -19.92
C GLU A 60 -6.11 -4.13 -19.74
N PHE A 61 -5.58 -3.34 -18.83
CA PHE A 61 -6.01 -1.97 -18.60
C PHE A 61 -4.96 -1.19 -17.84
N THR A 62 -5.02 0.13 -17.94
CA THR A 62 -4.22 1.03 -17.13
C THR A 62 -5.09 1.55 -15.99
N ARG A 63 -4.61 1.52 -14.75
CA ARG A 63 -5.30 2.10 -13.59
C ARG A 63 -4.41 3.14 -12.93
N LEU A 64 -4.98 4.32 -12.67
CA LEU A 64 -4.34 5.41 -11.92
C LEU A 64 -5.13 5.64 -10.64
N ASP A 65 -4.51 5.39 -9.49
CA ASP A 65 -5.15 5.56 -8.18
C ASP A 65 -4.82 6.91 -7.55
N GLU A 66 -5.81 7.51 -6.91
CA GLU A 66 -5.68 8.79 -6.20
C GLU A 66 -4.94 8.63 -4.85
N GLY A 67 -4.95 7.42 -4.30
CA GLY A 67 -4.30 7.08 -3.03
C GLY A 67 -3.62 5.71 -3.07
N LEU A 68 -2.64 5.52 -2.17
CA LEU A 68 -1.95 4.25 -1.98
C LEU A 68 -2.57 3.47 -0.82
N PRO A 69 -2.67 2.13 -0.93
CA PRO A 69 -3.05 1.32 0.21
C PRO A 69 -1.97 1.37 1.30
N PHE A 70 -2.43 1.24 2.55
CA PHE A 70 -1.54 1.17 3.68
C PHE A 70 -0.84 -0.19 3.73
N ASN A 71 0.49 -0.18 3.78
CA ASN A 71 1.32 -1.36 3.93
C ASN A 71 2.47 -1.08 4.91
N TYR A 72 2.85 -2.08 5.71
CA TYR A 72 3.92 -2.00 6.71
C TYR A 72 5.00 -3.07 6.50
N GLY A 73 5.62 -3.06 5.32
CA GLY A 73 6.65 -4.03 4.93
C GLY A 73 6.09 -5.40 4.50
N ILE A 74 6.99 -6.28 4.08
CA ILE A 74 6.65 -7.62 3.54
C ILE A 74 5.95 -8.52 4.57
N PHE A 75 6.18 -8.30 5.87
CA PHE A 75 5.56 -9.06 6.96
C PHE A 75 4.35 -8.37 7.58
N PHE A 76 3.80 -7.33 6.94
CA PHE A 76 2.65 -6.57 7.47
C PHE A 76 1.50 -7.48 7.92
N GLY A 77 1.07 -8.38 7.03
CA GLY A 77 0.00 -9.33 7.30
C GLY A 77 0.30 -10.32 8.43
N LEU A 78 1.56 -10.54 8.80
CA LEU A 78 1.94 -11.43 9.91
C LEU A 78 2.07 -10.67 11.24
N HIS A 79 2.71 -9.50 11.20
CA HIS A 79 3.00 -8.67 12.38
C HIS A 79 1.74 -8.02 12.95
N PHE A 80 0.78 -7.64 12.09
CA PHE A 80 -0.38 -6.85 12.49
C PHE A 80 -1.72 -7.54 12.25
N ARG A 81 -1.75 -8.86 12.05
CA ARG A 81 -2.96 -9.67 11.81
C ARG A 81 -4.10 -9.50 12.81
N PHE A 82 -3.81 -9.01 14.02
CA PHE A 82 -4.80 -8.79 15.07
C PHE A 82 -5.51 -7.43 14.98
N VAL A 83 -5.05 -6.55 14.08
CA VAL A 83 -5.65 -5.24 13.82
C VAL A 83 -6.21 -5.27 12.41
N PRO A 84 -7.53 -5.08 12.19
CA PRO A 84 -8.19 -5.29 10.90
C PRO A 84 -7.96 -4.12 9.91
N ALA A 85 -6.78 -3.51 9.92
CA ALA A 85 -6.46 -2.34 9.10
C ALA A 85 -6.55 -2.62 7.59
N LEU A 86 -6.15 -3.82 7.14
CA LEU A 86 -6.24 -4.20 5.73
C LEU A 86 -7.67 -4.25 5.21
N THR A 87 -8.61 -4.69 6.05
CA THR A 87 -10.02 -4.82 5.69
C THR A 87 -10.83 -3.58 6.01
N GLU A 88 -10.38 -2.71 6.92
CA GLU A 88 -11.18 -1.58 7.41
C GLU A 88 -10.61 -0.19 7.15
N LEU A 89 -9.37 -0.09 6.66
CA LEU A 89 -8.69 1.18 6.36
C LEU A 89 -7.84 1.13 5.08
N SER A 90 -7.74 -0.02 4.41
CA SER A 90 -6.86 -0.22 3.27
C SER A 90 -7.46 -1.16 2.22
N GLN A 91 -8.76 -1.02 1.95
CA GLN A 91 -9.41 -1.76 0.87
C GLN A 91 -8.98 -1.16 -0.47
N TYR A 92 -8.22 -1.94 -1.24
CA TYR A 92 -7.74 -1.57 -2.58
C TYR A 92 -8.20 -2.67 -3.53
N LEU A 93 -9.41 -2.46 -4.06
CA LEU A 93 -10.23 -3.54 -4.61
C LEU A 93 -10.11 -3.63 -6.14
N LEU A 94 -10.06 -4.86 -6.63
CA LEU A 94 -10.18 -5.18 -8.05
C LEU A 94 -11.26 -6.23 -8.23
N THR A 95 -12.30 -5.87 -8.98
CA THR A 95 -13.39 -6.75 -9.35
C THR A 95 -13.39 -6.94 -10.86
N VAL A 96 -13.42 -8.19 -11.31
CA VAL A 96 -13.60 -8.49 -12.74
C VAL A 96 -14.75 -9.47 -12.89
N LYS A 97 -15.82 -8.99 -13.53
CA LYS A 97 -17.04 -9.76 -13.81
C LYS A 97 -16.91 -10.48 -15.15
N HIS A 98 -17.67 -11.56 -15.30
CA HIS A 98 -17.80 -12.33 -16.54
C HIS A 98 -16.48 -12.83 -17.14
N LEU A 99 -15.46 -13.06 -16.30
CA LEU A 99 -14.35 -13.94 -16.66
C LEU A 99 -14.89 -15.37 -16.80
N PRO A 100 -14.52 -16.12 -17.85
CA PRO A 100 -14.79 -17.56 -17.93
C PRO A 100 -14.28 -18.29 -16.69
N GLU A 101 -14.89 -19.43 -16.37
CA GLU A 101 -14.43 -20.23 -15.24
C GLU A 101 -12.99 -20.71 -15.45
N GLY A 102 -12.11 -20.47 -14.48
CA GLY A 102 -10.71 -20.83 -14.59
C GLY A 102 -9.83 -20.15 -13.56
N HIS A 103 -8.53 -20.38 -13.69
CA HIS A 103 -7.47 -19.72 -12.96
C HIS A 103 -6.79 -18.69 -13.86
N TYR A 104 -6.46 -17.53 -13.29
CA TYR A 104 -5.91 -16.40 -14.00
C TYR A 104 -4.74 -15.83 -13.22
N ASP A 105 -3.65 -15.53 -13.93
CA ASP A 105 -2.52 -14.80 -13.39
C ASP A 105 -2.79 -13.30 -13.49
N LEU A 106 -2.57 -12.60 -12.37
CA LEU A 106 -2.57 -11.15 -12.31
C LEU A 106 -1.13 -10.66 -12.32
N THR A 107 -0.75 -9.93 -13.35
CA THR A 107 0.51 -9.19 -13.41
C THR A 107 0.26 -7.70 -13.53
N VAL A 108 1.14 -6.91 -12.92
CA VAL A 108 1.07 -5.45 -12.97
C VAL A 108 2.46 -4.90 -13.24
N ASP A 109 2.61 -4.12 -14.30
CA ASP A 109 3.91 -3.66 -14.82
C ASP A 109 4.93 -4.81 -14.99
N GLY A 110 4.45 -5.98 -15.44
CA GLY A 110 5.26 -7.19 -15.61
C GLY A 110 5.60 -7.94 -14.31
N ARG A 111 5.16 -7.46 -13.15
CA ARG A 111 5.35 -8.12 -11.85
C ARG A 111 4.16 -9.00 -11.50
N ALA A 112 4.41 -10.25 -11.10
CA ALA A 112 3.37 -11.15 -10.63
C ALA A 112 2.81 -10.72 -9.27
N VAL A 113 1.49 -10.57 -9.19
CA VAL A 113 0.75 -10.26 -7.95
C VAL A 113 0.15 -11.54 -7.34
N GLY A 114 -0.29 -12.47 -8.19
CA GLY A 114 -0.78 -13.78 -7.76
C GLY A 114 -1.63 -14.46 -8.82
N THR A 115 -2.05 -15.69 -8.53
CA THR A 115 -2.99 -16.48 -9.34
C THR A 115 -4.31 -16.58 -8.60
N PHE A 116 -5.42 -16.24 -9.26
CA PHE A 116 -6.75 -16.20 -8.67
C PHE A 116 -7.77 -16.93 -9.55
N THR A 117 -8.89 -17.34 -8.98
CA THR A 117 -10.00 -17.89 -9.77
C THR A 117 -10.85 -16.75 -10.32
N ALA A 118 -11.62 -17.01 -11.39
CA ALA A 118 -12.65 -16.09 -11.85
C ALA A 118 -13.61 -15.68 -10.72
N LYS A 119 -13.91 -16.59 -9.79
CA LYS A 119 -14.73 -16.30 -8.60
C LYS A 119 -14.08 -15.29 -7.66
N HIS A 120 -12.78 -15.40 -7.37
CA HIS A 120 -12.08 -14.41 -6.54
C HIS A 120 -12.17 -13.01 -7.14
N PHE A 121 -11.99 -12.89 -8.47
CA PHE A 121 -12.18 -11.61 -9.15
C PHE A 121 -13.63 -11.13 -9.12
N ALA A 122 -14.60 -12.02 -9.32
CA ALA A 122 -16.01 -11.67 -9.29
C ALA A 122 -16.48 -11.22 -7.90
N ASP A 123 -15.92 -11.78 -6.83
CA ASP A 123 -16.26 -11.43 -5.44
C ASP A 123 -15.63 -10.10 -4.97
N GLY A 124 -14.62 -9.58 -5.70
CA GLY A 124 -13.90 -8.35 -5.37
C GLY A 124 -12.67 -8.63 -4.52
N LEU A 125 -11.50 -8.65 -5.15
CA LEU A 125 -10.24 -8.99 -4.53
C LEU A 125 -9.57 -7.73 -3.94
N ASN A 126 -9.26 -7.73 -2.64
CA ASN A 126 -8.42 -6.69 -2.05
C ASN A 126 -6.94 -6.94 -2.34
N ILE A 127 -6.40 -6.30 -3.37
CA ILE A 127 -5.01 -6.51 -3.82
C ILE A 127 -3.98 -5.65 -3.07
N ALA A 128 -4.38 -4.89 -2.04
CA ALA A 128 -3.52 -3.97 -1.28
C ALA A 128 -2.14 -4.53 -0.91
N SER A 129 -2.10 -5.78 -0.44
CA SER A 129 -0.86 -6.46 0.02
C SER A 129 -0.58 -7.79 -0.70
N HIS A 130 -1.32 -8.12 -1.76
CA HIS A 130 -1.13 -9.40 -2.46
C HIS A 130 0.25 -9.46 -3.12
N THR A 131 0.94 -10.59 -2.94
CA THR A 131 2.26 -10.88 -3.52
C THR A 131 2.33 -12.32 -3.99
N ALA A 132 2.97 -12.55 -5.15
CA ALA A 132 3.29 -13.89 -5.62
C ALA A 132 4.55 -14.46 -4.93
N ASN A 133 5.36 -13.61 -4.29
CA ASN A 133 6.56 -13.99 -3.54
C ASN A 133 6.52 -13.36 -2.14
N GLY A 134 6.40 -14.19 -1.10
CA GLY A 134 6.34 -13.73 0.29
C GLY A 134 7.59 -12.99 0.79
N TRP A 135 8.68 -13.02 0.03
CA TRP A 135 9.92 -12.30 0.34
C TRP A 135 10.02 -10.93 -0.34
N GLU A 136 9.02 -10.55 -1.11
CA GLU A 136 8.98 -9.28 -1.81
C GLU A 136 7.66 -8.54 -1.51
N PRO A 137 7.65 -7.19 -1.56
CA PRO A 137 6.41 -6.44 -1.51
C PRO A 137 5.45 -6.91 -2.60
N GLY A 138 4.15 -6.65 -2.43
CA GLY A 138 3.12 -7.04 -3.40
C GLY A 138 3.19 -6.34 -4.76
N GLY A 139 2.03 -5.95 -5.29
CA GLY A 139 1.97 -5.15 -6.52
C GLY A 139 2.78 -3.84 -6.41
N PRO A 140 3.08 -3.17 -7.53
CA PRO A 140 3.92 -1.96 -7.56
C PRO A 140 3.49 -0.85 -6.57
N TRP A 141 2.18 -0.69 -6.31
CA TRP A 141 1.65 0.22 -5.29
C TRP A 141 2.12 -0.12 -3.86
N ASN A 142 2.27 -1.41 -3.53
CA ASN A 142 2.76 -1.86 -2.23
C ASN A 142 4.24 -1.50 -2.09
N THR A 143 5.02 -1.67 -3.17
CA THR A 143 6.41 -1.18 -3.21
C THR A 143 6.47 0.33 -3.00
N GLN A 144 5.64 1.11 -3.70
CA GLN A 144 5.56 2.57 -3.52
C GLN A 144 5.20 2.96 -2.08
N ALA A 145 4.20 2.30 -1.48
CA ALA A 145 3.79 2.50 -0.10
C ALA A 145 4.91 2.16 0.91
N ASN A 146 5.66 1.08 0.66
CA ASN A 146 6.79 0.71 1.52
C ASN A 146 7.95 1.70 1.42
N VAL A 147 8.25 2.22 0.22
CA VAL A 147 9.25 3.29 0.07
C VAL A 147 8.80 4.55 0.83
N LEU A 148 7.52 4.92 0.72
CA LEU A 148 6.97 6.04 1.47
C LEU A 148 7.09 5.82 2.99
N LEU A 149 6.81 4.61 3.48
CA LEU A 149 7.00 4.24 4.89
C LEU A 149 8.44 4.41 5.34
N GLN A 150 9.44 3.98 4.55
CA GLN A 150 10.85 4.15 4.93
C GLN A 150 11.23 5.63 5.08
N LEU A 151 10.72 6.50 4.19
CA LEU A 151 10.93 7.94 4.31
C LEU A 151 10.22 8.55 5.53
N THR A 152 9.03 8.05 5.87
CA THR A 152 8.31 8.42 7.10
C THR A 152 9.11 8.04 8.34
N ASN A 153 9.66 6.82 8.38
CA ASN A 153 10.50 6.36 9.48
C ASN A 153 11.77 7.21 9.59
N ALA A 154 12.43 7.54 8.47
CA ALA A 154 13.62 8.40 8.49
C ALA A 154 13.33 9.78 9.10
N ARG A 155 12.17 10.38 8.83
CA ARG A 155 11.74 11.64 9.47
C ARG A 155 11.49 11.46 10.96
N HIS A 156 10.87 10.36 11.37
CA HIS A 156 10.66 10.04 12.78
C HIS A 156 12.00 9.90 13.51
N GLU A 157 12.96 9.14 12.97
CA GLU A 157 14.28 8.97 13.55
C GLU A 157 15.05 10.29 13.66
N LEU A 158 14.96 11.15 12.63
CA LEU A 158 15.58 12.49 12.68
C LEU A 158 14.99 13.35 13.81
N ALA A 159 13.66 13.34 13.96
CA ALA A 159 12.97 14.04 15.04
C ALA A 159 13.33 13.48 16.42
N THR A 160 13.38 12.16 16.56
CA THR A 160 13.75 11.45 17.79
C THR A 160 15.21 11.76 18.17
N ALA A 161 16.13 11.76 17.22
CA ALA A 161 17.52 12.17 17.46
C ALA A 161 17.60 13.61 17.99
N GLY A 162 16.81 14.52 17.41
CA GLY A 162 16.70 15.91 17.88
C GLY A 162 16.20 16.01 19.31
N LEU A 163 15.12 15.27 19.64
CA LEU A 163 14.57 15.23 20.99
C LEU A 163 15.59 14.70 22.01
N LEU A 164 16.23 13.57 21.71
CA LEU A 164 17.23 12.95 22.58
C LEU A 164 18.44 13.86 22.78
N ALA A 165 18.93 14.50 21.71
CA ALA A 165 20.04 15.43 21.79
C ALA A 165 19.72 16.59 22.75
N ASN A 166 18.53 17.18 22.64
CA ASN A 166 18.06 18.26 23.51
C ASN A 166 17.88 17.85 24.96
N LEU A 167 17.37 16.64 25.22
CA LEU A 167 17.08 16.18 26.58
C LEU A 167 18.33 15.68 27.33
N HIS A 168 19.31 15.11 26.61
CA HIS A 168 20.37 14.32 27.23
C HIS A 168 21.80 14.82 26.96
N SER A 169 22.02 15.70 25.98
CA SER A 169 23.35 16.27 25.73
C SER A 169 23.62 17.42 26.69
N LYS A 170 23.86 17.08 27.97
CA LYS A 170 24.09 18.07 29.05
C LYS A 170 25.39 18.88 28.88
N GLN A 171 26.30 18.44 28.01
CA GLN A 171 27.55 19.11 27.67
C GLN A 171 27.83 18.92 26.17
N GLY A 172 28.19 20.00 25.46
CA GLY A 172 28.51 20.01 24.03
C GLY A 172 27.44 20.68 23.16
N ASP A 173 27.78 20.94 21.90
CA ASP A 173 26.92 21.60 20.91
C ASP A 173 26.15 20.59 20.04
N LEU A 174 26.00 19.32 20.46
CA LEU A 174 25.38 18.25 19.67
C LEU A 174 23.96 18.59 19.22
N ALA A 175 23.15 19.16 20.13
CA ALA A 175 21.79 19.62 19.81
C ALA A 175 21.82 20.75 18.76
N ASP A 176 22.73 21.71 18.91
CA ASP A 176 22.90 22.83 17.97
C ASP A 176 23.45 22.36 16.62
N GLN A 177 24.38 21.40 16.60
CA GLN A 177 24.92 20.77 15.40
C GLN A 177 23.82 20.05 14.62
N LEU A 178 23.01 19.24 15.31
CA LEU A 178 21.91 18.51 14.70
C LEU A 178 20.82 19.48 14.22
N SER A 179 20.43 20.47 15.04
CA SER A 179 19.41 21.46 14.70
C SER A 179 19.78 22.28 13.47
N ARG A 180 21.07 22.59 13.26
CA ARG A 180 21.55 23.36 12.09
C ARG A 180 21.19 22.71 10.75
N GLN A 181 21.12 21.39 10.69
CA GLN A 181 20.85 20.65 9.44
C GLN A 181 19.48 19.95 9.43
N SER A 182 18.92 19.62 10.60
CA SER A 182 17.70 18.80 10.68
C SER A 182 16.50 19.39 9.96
N VAL A 183 16.34 20.71 9.96
CA VAL A 183 15.24 21.37 9.22
C VAL A 183 15.38 21.11 7.72
N ALA A 184 16.55 21.44 7.15
CA ALA A 184 16.82 21.23 5.72
C ALA A 184 16.76 19.75 5.33
N THR A 185 17.29 18.85 6.17
CA THR A 185 17.20 17.40 5.94
C THR A 185 15.75 16.92 5.97
N ASN A 186 14.94 17.38 6.93
CA ASN A 186 13.52 17.02 6.98
C ASN A 186 12.76 17.56 5.75
N GLU A 187 13.04 18.78 5.28
CA GLU A 187 12.45 19.32 4.06
C GLU A 187 12.79 18.48 2.82
N GLN A 188 14.04 17.99 2.72
CA GLN A 188 14.44 17.08 1.65
C GLN A 188 13.71 15.73 1.74
N LEU A 189 13.61 15.15 2.93
CA LEU A 189 12.85 13.91 3.15
C LEU A 189 11.36 14.10 2.82
N GLU A 190 10.76 15.22 3.20
CA GLU A 190 9.38 15.54 2.87
C GLU A 190 9.18 15.73 1.36
N SER A 191 10.12 16.38 0.67
CA SER A 191 10.10 16.51 -0.79
C SER A 191 10.13 15.14 -1.47
N LEU A 192 10.98 14.23 -0.99
CA LEU A 192 11.01 12.84 -1.45
C LEU A 192 9.69 12.12 -1.19
N GLN A 193 9.11 12.25 0.02
CA GLN A 193 7.80 11.67 0.33
C GLN A 193 6.72 12.18 -0.62
N ARG A 194 6.66 13.50 -0.86
CA ARG A 194 5.68 14.10 -1.78
C ARG A 194 5.87 13.61 -3.20
N SER A 195 7.11 13.39 -3.65
CA SER A 195 7.42 12.83 -4.98
C SER A 195 6.99 11.37 -5.09
N ILE A 196 7.27 10.56 -4.05
CA ILE A 196 6.90 9.15 -4.00
C ILE A 196 5.39 8.98 -3.82
N ALA A 197 4.68 9.88 -3.13
CA ALA A 197 3.24 9.77 -2.92
C ALA A 197 2.40 10.18 -4.14
N ARG A 198 3.01 10.73 -5.20
CA ARG A 198 2.26 11.13 -6.41
C ARG A 198 1.58 9.90 -7.05
N PRO A 199 0.31 10.03 -7.48
CA PRO A 199 -0.37 9.04 -8.30
C PRO A 199 0.48 8.61 -9.51
N ARG A 200 0.51 7.30 -9.77
CA ARG A 200 1.21 6.70 -10.91
C ARG A 200 0.28 5.69 -11.59
N PRO A 201 0.24 5.67 -12.93
CA PRO A 201 -0.53 4.68 -13.64
C PRO A 201 0.20 3.33 -13.57
N TYR A 202 -0.58 2.26 -13.44
CA TYR A 202 -0.12 0.88 -13.41
C TYR A 202 -0.81 0.10 -14.54
N ARG A 203 -0.04 -0.68 -15.29
CA ARG A 203 -0.57 -1.54 -16.36
C ARG A 203 -0.91 -2.91 -15.79
N PHE A 204 -2.20 -3.20 -15.69
CA PHE A 204 -2.74 -4.48 -15.27
C PHE A 204 -2.89 -5.41 -16.47
N VAL A 205 -2.54 -6.68 -16.25
CA VAL A 205 -2.78 -7.78 -17.18
C VAL A 205 -3.35 -8.95 -16.39
N ILE A 206 -4.49 -9.47 -16.84
CA ILE A 206 -5.15 -10.66 -16.33
C ILE A 206 -5.24 -11.63 -17.49
N GLU A 207 -4.68 -12.82 -17.35
CA GLU A 207 -4.63 -13.83 -18.40
C GLU A 207 -4.74 -15.24 -17.82
N PRO A 208 -5.18 -16.25 -18.59
CA PRO A 208 -5.31 -17.61 -18.08
C PRO A 208 -3.98 -18.11 -17.52
N ALA A 209 -4.01 -18.66 -16.32
CA ALA A 209 -2.82 -19.22 -15.70
C ALA A 209 -2.31 -20.41 -16.51
N ALA A 210 -0.98 -20.53 -16.62
CA ALA A 210 -0.37 -21.67 -17.29
C ALA A 210 -0.85 -22.98 -16.64
N LYS A 211 -1.24 -23.97 -17.45
CA LYS A 211 -1.57 -25.32 -16.95
C LYS A 211 -0.32 -25.90 -16.29
N LYS A 212 -0.40 -26.14 -14.97
CA LYS A 212 0.64 -26.86 -14.21
C LYS A 212 0.58 -28.35 -14.50
#